data_AF-A0A7S3NUF8-F1
#
_entry.id   AF-A0A7S3NUF8-F1
#
_cell.length_a   1.000
_cell.length_b   1.000
_cell.length_c   1.000
_cell.angle_alpha   90.00
_cell.angle_beta   90.00
_cell.angle_gamma   90.00
#
_symmetry.space_group_name_H-M   'P 1'
#
loop_
_entity.id
_entity.type
_entity.pdbx_description
1 polymer ?
#
loop_
_entity_poly.entity_id
_entity_poly.type
_entity_poly.pdbx_seq_one_letter_code
_entity_poly.pdbx_strand_id
1 'polypeptide(L)'
;YKYSGYHYYLIDFCYFGNYTLCLLLTLLPMSKSAYCASFAYGVGPLGIATILVGNSFVLHSIDKLTSFYIHLKPMITMTNLHWSTQHNKDRGWDLYDTSENTFSFEFFWYYVTNAFQYYIIWAVVYFLILFVVKRRRIKERNYDTLFIYLSNNDKGARKLWYSKGKKFAPFFYMLTHMVIFLSLTCLSFLC
;
A
#
# COMPACT_ATOMS: atom_id res chain seq x y z
N TYR A 1 -6.46 5.02 19.78
CA TYR A 1 -7.06 4.44 18.55
C TYR A 1 -8.34 3.63 18.78
N LYS A 2 -8.38 2.57 19.61
CA LYS A 2 -9.62 1.78 19.84
C LYS A 2 -10.73 2.57 20.55
N TYR A 3 -10.36 3.39 21.54
CA TYR A 3 -11.28 4.29 22.26
C TYR A 3 -11.92 5.34 21.32
N SER A 4 -11.14 5.83 20.35
CA SER A 4 -11.56 6.81 19.34
C SER A 4 -12.24 6.18 18.11
N GLY A 5 -12.40 4.85 18.07
CA GLY A 5 -13.06 4.16 16.95
C GLY A 5 -12.24 4.00 15.66
N TYR A 6 -10.98 4.44 15.62
CA TYR A 6 -10.13 4.45 14.41
C TYR A 6 -9.26 3.18 14.21
N HIS A 7 -9.27 2.22 15.14
CA HIS A 7 -8.43 1.00 15.09
C HIS A 7 -8.47 0.18 13.79
N TYR A 8 -9.49 0.31 12.94
CA TYR A 8 -9.52 -0.37 11.64
C TYR A 8 -8.61 0.27 10.58
N TYR A 9 -8.16 1.52 10.74
CA TYR A 9 -7.14 2.09 9.86
C TYR A 9 -5.79 1.36 9.98
N LEU A 10 -5.54 0.64 11.08
CA LEU A 10 -4.30 -0.13 11.28
C LEU A 10 -4.16 -1.34 10.34
N ILE A 11 -5.26 -1.77 9.71
CA ILE A 11 -5.24 -2.85 8.71
C ILE A 11 -5.26 -2.31 7.28
N ASP A 12 -5.22 -1.00 7.08
CA ASP A 12 -5.15 -0.40 5.75
C ASP A 12 -3.80 -0.72 5.07
N PHE A 13 -3.79 -0.54 3.75
CA PHE A 13 -2.69 -0.94 2.88
C PHE A 13 -1.34 -0.32 3.27
N CYS A 14 -1.31 0.91 3.79
CA CYS A 14 -0.08 1.56 4.22
C CYS A 14 0.63 0.81 5.36
N TYR A 15 -0.11 0.29 6.35
CA TYR A 15 0.46 -0.54 7.41
C TYR A 15 0.97 -1.87 6.86
N PHE A 16 0.25 -2.48 5.91
CA PHE A 16 0.69 -3.69 5.25
C PHE A 16 1.97 -3.48 4.42
N GLY A 17 2.07 -2.40 3.65
CA GLY A 17 3.28 -2.11 2.88
C GLY A 17 4.49 -1.77 3.75
N ASN A 18 4.27 -1.17 4.92
CA ASN A 18 5.31 -1.01 5.93
C ASN A 18 5.73 -2.37 6.52
N TYR A 19 4.77 -3.27 6.74
CA TYR A 19 5.06 -4.61 7.22
C TYR A 19 5.88 -5.43 6.22
N THR A 20 5.55 -5.37 4.92
CA THR A 20 6.37 -6.06 3.89
C THR A 20 7.78 -5.50 3.81
N LEU A 21 7.95 -4.17 3.95
CA LEU A 21 9.28 -3.56 4.07
C LEU A 21 10.05 -4.07 5.30
N CYS A 22 9.41 -4.13 6.47
CA CYS A 22 10.05 -4.67 7.67
C CYS A 22 10.46 -6.14 7.47
N LEU A 23 9.62 -6.96 6.82
CA LEU A 23 9.95 -8.35 6.50
C LEU A 23 11.17 -8.45 5.58
N LEU A 24 11.22 -7.62 4.52
CA LEU A 24 12.38 -7.54 3.63
C LEU A 24 13.65 -7.21 4.42
N LEU A 25 13.64 -6.17 5.26
CA LEU A 25 14.83 -5.72 5.97
C LEU A 25 15.32 -6.66 7.07
N THR A 26 14.45 -7.56 7.58
CA THR A 26 14.76 -8.39 8.75
C THR A 26 14.82 -9.88 8.43
N LEU A 27 13.75 -10.45 7.88
CA LEU A 27 13.58 -11.90 7.73
C LEU A 27 13.88 -12.38 6.31
N LEU A 28 13.69 -11.52 5.31
CA LEU A 28 13.77 -11.88 3.88
C LEU A 28 14.70 -10.93 3.08
N PRO A 29 15.90 -10.57 3.56
CA PRO A 29 16.77 -9.58 2.89
C PRO A 29 17.17 -10.00 1.46
N MET A 30 17.26 -11.31 1.24
CA MET A 30 17.66 -11.89 -0.05
C MET A 30 16.47 -12.20 -0.98
N SER A 31 15.24 -11.89 -0.59
CA SER A 31 14.06 -12.24 -1.38
C SER A 31 13.78 -11.23 -2.48
N LYS A 32 14.08 -11.62 -3.73
CA LYS A 32 13.74 -10.83 -4.93
C LYS A 32 12.28 -10.44 -5.01
N SER A 33 11.42 -11.38 -4.62
CA SER A 33 9.98 -11.19 -4.57
C SER A 33 9.55 -10.11 -3.56
N ALA A 34 10.07 -10.18 -2.33
CA ALA A 34 9.74 -9.23 -1.27
C ALA A 34 10.26 -7.82 -1.62
N TYR A 35 11.45 -7.73 -2.23
CA TYR A 35 11.97 -6.47 -2.74
C TYR A 35 11.09 -5.85 -3.82
N CYS A 36 10.72 -6.60 -4.86
CA CYS A 36 9.85 -6.07 -5.92
C CYS A 36 8.53 -5.55 -5.34
N ALA A 37 7.94 -6.29 -4.39
CA ALA A 37 6.73 -5.85 -3.71
C ALA A 37 6.95 -4.59 -2.87
N SER A 38 7.98 -4.55 -2.01
CA SER A 38 8.26 -3.39 -1.16
C SER A 38 8.63 -2.15 -1.97
N PHE A 39 9.39 -2.30 -3.07
CA PHE A 39 9.75 -1.21 -3.97
C PHE A 39 8.50 -0.67 -4.66
N ALA A 40 7.67 -1.56 -5.24
CA ALA A 40 6.39 -1.20 -5.83
C ALA A 40 5.50 -0.42 -4.88
N TYR A 41 5.38 -0.89 -3.65
CA TYR A 41 4.47 -0.27 -2.67
C TYR A 41 4.98 1.09 -2.24
N GLY A 42 6.28 1.21 -2.00
CA GLY A 42 6.93 2.44 -1.58
C GLY A 42 6.85 3.52 -2.64
N VAL A 43 7.38 3.25 -3.84
CA VAL A 43 7.46 4.23 -4.92
C VAL A 43 6.11 4.46 -5.61
N GLY A 44 5.27 3.44 -5.70
CA GLY A 44 3.93 3.52 -6.28
C GLY A 44 2.88 4.08 -5.31
N PRO A 45 1.95 3.25 -4.81
CA PRO A 45 0.79 3.71 -4.04
C PRO A 45 1.13 4.54 -2.79
N LEU A 46 2.17 4.22 -2.01
CA LEU A 46 2.47 4.96 -0.77
C LEU A 46 3.16 6.31 -1.04
N GLY A 47 4.11 6.34 -1.97
CA GLY A 47 4.74 7.58 -2.42
C GLY A 47 3.71 8.54 -3.01
N ILE A 48 2.88 8.06 -3.93
CA ILE A 48 1.82 8.86 -4.56
C ILE A 48 0.75 9.29 -3.55
N ALA A 49 0.37 8.43 -2.59
CA ALA A 49 -0.54 8.83 -1.52
C ALA A 49 0.04 9.96 -0.66
N THR A 50 1.35 10.00 -0.43
CA THR A 50 2.00 11.10 0.31
C THR A 50 1.81 12.44 -0.40
N ILE A 51 1.94 12.45 -1.74
CA ILE A 51 1.75 13.64 -2.57
C ILE A 51 0.27 14.03 -2.65
N LEU A 52 -0.61 13.09 -3.00
CA LEU A 52 -2.02 13.36 -3.31
C LEU A 52 -2.87 13.63 -2.07
N VAL A 53 -2.62 12.92 -0.97
CA VAL A 53 -3.44 13.06 0.25
C VAL A 53 -2.97 14.27 1.09
N GLY A 54 -1.92 14.97 0.64
CA GLY A 54 -1.44 16.17 1.31
C GLY A 54 -1.15 15.92 2.78
N ASN A 55 -0.52 14.77 3.10
CA ASN A 55 -0.13 14.40 4.45
C ASN A 55 0.74 15.54 4.98
N SER A 56 0.11 16.47 5.70
CA SER A 56 0.76 17.70 6.07
C SER A 56 1.74 17.37 7.18
N PHE A 57 3.01 17.75 6.99
CA PHE A 57 4.02 17.61 8.02
C PHE A 57 3.69 18.58 9.17
N VAL A 58 2.95 18.08 10.16
CA VAL A 58 2.40 18.87 11.26
C VAL A 58 2.98 18.34 12.57
N LEU A 59 4.07 18.94 13.03
CA LEU A 59 4.83 18.48 14.21
C LEU A 59 4.02 18.50 15.51
N HIS A 60 3.01 19.36 15.63
CA HIS A 60 2.17 19.43 16.83
C HIS A 60 1.07 18.35 16.88
N SER A 61 0.92 17.52 15.84
CA SER A 61 -0.08 16.46 15.78
C SER A 61 0.59 15.12 15.51
N ILE A 62 0.72 14.31 16.56
CA ILE A 62 1.32 12.96 16.48
C ILE A 62 0.57 12.10 15.45
N ASP A 63 -0.76 12.20 15.37
CA ASP A 63 -1.55 11.42 14.42
C ASP A 63 -1.24 11.80 12.96
N LYS A 64 -1.12 13.10 12.65
CA LYS A 64 -0.76 13.57 11.30
C LYS A 64 0.68 13.23 10.95
N LEU A 65 1.60 13.40 11.90
CA LEU A 65 3.01 13.03 11.73
C LEU A 65 3.16 11.52 11.51
N THR A 66 2.45 10.69 12.27
CA THR A 66 2.45 9.23 12.11
C THR A 66 1.91 8.84 10.73
N SER A 67 0.77 9.42 10.32
CA SER A 67 0.20 9.18 8.99
C SER A 67 1.17 9.58 7.88
N PHE A 68 1.82 10.74 7.98
CA PHE A 68 2.85 11.16 7.03
C PHE A 68 4.02 10.18 6.98
N TYR A 69 4.55 9.80 8.15
CA TYR A 69 5.71 8.93 8.26
C TYR A 69 5.46 7.53 7.68
N ILE A 70 4.30 6.92 7.95
CA ILE A 70 3.98 5.58 7.41
C ILE A 70 3.84 5.58 5.89
N HIS A 71 3.40 6.67 5.26
CA HIS A 71 3.33 6.74 3.80
C HIS A 71 4.70 7.08 3.17
N LEU A 72 5.49 7.94 3.81
CA LEU A 72 6.78 8.40 3.28
C LEU A 72 7.92 7.38 3.47
N LYS A 73 7.99 6.72 4.62
CA LYS A 73 9.12 5.84 5.00
C LYS A 73 9.42 4.78 3.94
N PRO A 74 8.43 4.04 3.38
CA PRO A 74 8.73 3.00 2.41
C PRO A 74 9.36 3.52 1.12
N MET A 75 8.90 4.67 0.63
CA MET A 75 9.47 5.32 -0.55
C MET A 75 10.95 5.66 -0.31
N ILE A 76 11.24 6.42 0.76
CA ILE A 76 12.61 6.83 1.07
C ILE A 76 13.52 5.61 1.25
N THR A 77 13.08 4.61 2.01
CA THR A 77 13.89 3.44 2.32
C THR A 77 14.20 2.65 1.06
N MET A 78 13.21 2.39 0.21
CA MET A 78 13.38 1.59 -1.00
C MET A 78 14.17 2.31 -2.08
N THR A 79 13.99 3.62 -2.26
CA THR A 79 14.83 4.39 -3.19
C THR A 79 16.30 4.42 -2.74
N ASN A 80 16.55 4.60 -1.44
CA ASN A 80 17.92 4.54 -0.92
C ASN A 80 18.55 3.15 -1.07
N LEU A 81 17.77 2.09 -0.80
CA LEU A 81 18.22 0.71 -0.97
C LEU A 81 18.56 0.44 -2.43
N HIS A 82 17.64 0.78 -3.36
CA HIS A 82 17.81 0.60 -4.80
C HIS A 82 19.06 1.31 -5.32
N TRP A 83 19.22 2.60 -4.99
CA TRP A 83 20.38 3.38 -5.40
C TRP A 83 21.69 2.82 -4.81
N SER A 84 21.67 2.42 -3.53
CA SER A 84 22.85 1.85 -2.88
C SER A 84 23.27 0.53 -3.52
N THR A 85 22.33 -0.31 -3.94
CA THR A 85 22.61 -1.59 -4.62
C THR A 85 23.15 -1.41 -6.03
N GLN A 86 22.81 -0.32 -6.72
CA GLN A 86 23.34 -0.02 -8.06
C GLN A 86 24.79 0.44 -8.02
N HIS A 87 25.19 1.18 -6.98
CA HIS A 87 26.49 1.84 -6.92
C HIS A 87 27.51 1.18 -5.97
N ASN A 88 27.10 0.28 -5.08
CA ASN A 88 27.99 -0.42 -4.15
C ASN A 88 27.69 -1.92 -4.13
N LYS A 89 28.38 -2.68 -5.00
CA LYS A 89 28.27 -4.15 -5.07
C LYS A 89 28.77 -4.84 -3.79
N ASP A 90 29.75 -4.25 -3.09
CA ASP A 90 30.40 -4.83 -1.91
C ASP A 90 29.50 -5.00 -0.66
N ARG A 91 28.23 -4.58 -0.68
CA ARG A 91 27.33 -4.63 0.49
C ARG A 91 26.56 -5.95 0.64
N GLY A 92 26.74 -6.93 -0.23
CA GLY A 92 26.06 -8.22 -0.14
C GLY A 92 24.58 -8.18 -0.55
N TRP A 93 24.15 -7.08 -1.19
CA TRP A 93 22.82 -6.91 -1.79
C TRP A 93 22.87 -6.99 -3.33
N ASP A 94 23.92 -7.62 -3.88
CA ASP A 94 24.14 -7.86 -5.32
C ASP A 94 23.01 -8.62 -6.01
N LEU A 95 22.07 -9.17 -5.25
CA LEU A 95 20.91 -9.89 -5.77
C LEU A 95 19.98 -9.05 -6.64
N TYR A 96 20.07 -7.72 -6.50
CA TYR A 96 19.26 -6.75 -7.20
C TYR A 96 20.03 -6.02 -8.31
N ASP A 97 21.04 -6.67 -8.90
CA ASP A 97 21.79 -6.10 -10.02
C ASP A 97 20.84 -5.80 -11.18
N THR A 98 20.44 -4.53 -11.23
CA THR A 98 19.50 -3.95 -12.17
C THR A 98 20.18 -3.47 -13.46
N SER A 99 21.50 -3.68 -13.60
CA SER A 99 22.31 -2.99 -14.61
C SER A 99 22.12 -3.50 -16.05
N GLU A 100 21.59 -4.71 -16.29
CA GLU A 100 21.57 -5.26 -17.66
C GLU A 100 20.19 -5.74 -18.18
N ASN A 101 19.14 -5.82 -17.34
CA ASN A 101 17.81 -6.34 -17.78
C ASN A 101 16.59 -5.68 -17.12
N THR A 102 16.75 -4.49 -16.53
CA THR A 102 15.71 -3.81 -15.73
C THR A 102 14.44 -3.46 -16.48
N PHE A 103 14.54 -3.19 -17.78
CA PHE A 103 13.39 -2.82 -18.60
C PHE A 103 12.92 -3.98 -19.50
N SER A 104 13.38 -5.20 -19.23
CA SER A 104 12.87 -6.37 -19.95
C SER A 104 11.39 -6.61 -19.62
N PHE A 105 10.63 -7.03 -20.64
CA PHE A 105 9.22 -7.38 -20.47
C PHE A 105 9.02 -8.51 -19.46
N GLU A 106 9.96 -9.46 -19.38
CA GLU A 106 9.93 -10.53 -18.39
C GLU A 106 10.09 -10.00 -16.97
N PHE A 107 11.05 -9.09 -16.74
CA PHE A 107 11.24 -8.49 -15.44
C PHE A 107 10.05 -7.60 -15.03
N PHE A 108 9.43 -6.89 -15.99
CA PHE A 108 8.19 -6.16 -15.74
C PHE A 108 7.08 -7.06 -15.20
N TRP A 109 6.82 -8.20 -15.86
CA TRP A 109 5.80 -9.14 -15.37
C TRP A 109 6.19 -9.77 -14.05
N TYR A 110 7.45 -10.13 -13.86
CA TYR A 110 7.95 -10.61 -12.58
C TYR A 110 7.68 -9.56 -11.48
N TYR A 111 8.02 -8.30 -11.72
CA TYR A 111 7.82 -7.20 -10.79
C TYR A 111 6.34 -7.01 -10.43
N VAL A 112 5.47 -6.87 -11.43
CA VAL A 112 4.03 -6.65 -11.22
C VAL A 112 3.37 -7.84 -10.55
N THR A 113 3.68 -9.07 -10.96
CA THR A 113 3.09 -10.29 -10.37
C THR A 113 3.53 -10.49 -8.92
N ASN A 114 4.81 -10.25 -8.61
CA ASN A 114 5.31 -10.33 -7.23
C ASN A 114 4.70 -9.24 -6.34
N ALA A 115 4.51 -8.01 -6.83
CA ALA A 115 3.80 -6.99 -6.09
C ALA A 115 2.31 -7.35 -5.88
N PHE A 116 1.68 -7.94 -6.89
CA PHE A 116 0.25 -8.27 -6.87
C PHE A 116 -0.09 -9.44 -5.95
N GLN A 117 0.75 -10.48 -5.87
CA GLN A 117 0.47 -11.64 -4.99
C GLN A 117 0.34 -11.23 -3.51
N TYR A 118 1.24 -10.39 -2.99
CA TYR A 118 1.17 -9.91 -1.60
C TYR A 118 -0.01 -8.96 -1.41
N TYR A 119 -0.33 -8.17 -2.44
CA TYR A 119 -1.50 -7.29 -2.43
C TYR A 119 -2.79 -8.10 -2.30
N ILE A 120 -2.94 -9.21 -3.04
CA ILE A 120 -4.12 -10.08 -2.96
C ILE A 120 -4.26 -10.70 -1.58
N ILE A 121 -3.15 -11.12 -0.94
CA ILE A 121 -3.18 -11.62 0.43
C ILE A 121 -3.79 -10.56 1.36
N TRP A 122 -3.29 -9.32 1.30
CA TRP A 122 -3.84 -8.21 2.07
C TRP A 122 -5.30 -7.92 1.71
N ALA A 123 -5.63 -7.83 0.42
CA ALA A 123 -6.96 -7.46 -0.05
C ALA A 123 -8.04 -8.45 0.40
N VAL A 124 -7.73 -9.76 0.36
CA VAL A 124 -8.62 -10.81 0.86
C VAL A 124 -8.79 -10.69 2.37
N VAL A 125 -7.69 -10.58 3.13
CA VAL A 125 -7.74 -10.45 4.60
C VAL A 125 -8.52 -9.19 5.01
N TYR A 126 -8.24 -8.06 4.36
CA TYR A 126 -8.91 -6.79 4.57
C TYR A 126 -10.43 -6.91 4.30
N PHE A 127 -10.79 -7.49 3.16
CA PHE A 127 -12.19 -7.67 2.78
C PHE A 127 -12.95 -8.56 3.77
N LEU A 128 -12.36 -9.70 4.15
CA LEU A 128 -12.94 -10.62 5.12
C LEU A 128 -13.11 -9.95 6.48
N ILE A 129 -12.10 -9.23 6.97
CA ILE A 129 -12.17 -8.59 8.29
C ILE A 129 -13.23 -7.49 8.29
N LEU A 130 -13.18 -6.53 7.36
CA LEU A 130 -14.06 -5.36 7.41
C LEU A 130 -15.50 -5.65 6.96
N PHE A 131 -15.66 -6.35 5.85
CA PHE A 131 -16.96 -6.46 5.20
C PHE A 131 -17.71 -7.74 5.55
N VAL A 132 -17.02 -8.77 6.05
CA VAL A 132 -17.64 -10.04 6.49
C VAL A 132 -17.68 -10.13 8.01
N VAL A 133 -16.53 -10.18 8.68
CA VAL A 133 -16.44 -10.51 10.12
C VAL A 133 -16.83 -9.33 11.02
N LYS A 134 -16.32 -8.13 10.75
CA LYS A 134 -16.47 -6.97 11.65
C LYS A 134 -17.57 -6.00 11.22
N ARG A 135 -18.20 -6.21 10.06
CA ARG A 135 -19.25 -5.35 9.50
C ARG A 135 -20.33 -4.97 10.52
N ARG A 136 -20.85 -5.94 11.28
CA ARG A 136 -21.88 -5.70 12.29
C ARG A 136 -21.37 -4.79 13.41
N ARG A 137 -20.20 -5.11 13.97
CA ARG A 137 -19.57 -4.35 15.06
C ARG A 137 -19.22 -2.92 14.62
N ILE A 138 -18.74 -2.74 13.39
CA ILE A 138 -18.43 -1.43 12.81
C ILE A 138 -19.69 -0.56 12.78
N LYS A 139 -20.81 -1.11 12.31
CA LYS A 139 -22.10 -0.41 12.25
C LYS A 139 -22.67 -0.11 13.64
N GLU A 140 -22.69 -1.09 14.55
CA GLU A 140 -23.26 -0.95 15.90
C GLU A 140 -22.50 0.07 16.76
N ARG A 141 -21.17 0.15 16.60
CA ARG A 141 -20.31 1.04 17.40
C ARG A 141 -19.92 2.33 16.69
N ASN A 142 -20.47 2.57 15.51
CA ASN A 142 -20.16 3.71 14.65
C ASN A 142 -18.64 3.90 14.45
N TYR A 143 -17.94 2.79 14.20
CA TYR A 143 -16.50 2.83 13.92
C TYR A 143 -16.24 3.32 12.50
N ASP A 144 -15.12 4.02 12.34
CA ASP A 144 -14.71 4.55 11.05
C ASP A 144 -13.71 3.62 10.35
N THR A 145 -13.73 3.65 9.02
CA THR A 145 -12.85 2.89 8.13
C THR A 145 -12.57 3.73 6.90
N LEU A 146 -11.46 3.47 6.20
CA LEU A 146 -11.14 4.20 4.97
C LEU A 146 -12.29 4.15 3.94
N PHE A 147 -12.98 3.01 3.82
CA PHE A 147 -14.17 2.88 2.97
C PHE A 147 -15.29 3.85 3.36
N ILE A 148 -15.61 3.95 4.66
CA ILE A 148 -16.66 4.85 5.17
C ILE A 148 -16.24 6.30 4.98
N TYR A 149 -15.00 6.64 5.35
CA TYR A 149 -14.45 7.97 5.20
C TYR A 149 -14.48 8.45 3.74
N LEU A 150 -13.97 7.66 2.79
CA LEU A 150 -13.99 8.02 1.38
C LEU A 150 -15.41 8.05 0.81
N SER A 151 -16.30 7.15 1.24
CA SER A 151 -17.71 7.19 0.83
C SER A 151 -18.42 8.47 1.28
N ASN A 152 -17.97 9.11 2.37
CA ASN A 152 -18.55 10.34 2.89
C ASN A 152 -17.89 11.59 2.30
N ASN A 153 -16.59 11.55 2.02
CA ASN A 153 -15.81 12.72 1.60
C ASN A 153 -15.60 12.82 0.08
N ASP A 154 -15.69 11.72 -0.67
CA ASP A 154 -15.55 11.70 -2.13
C ASP A 154 -16.87 11.33 -2.81
N LYS A 155 -17.53 12.34 -3.38
CA LYS A 155 -18.80 12.19 -4.10
C LYS A 155 -18.68 11.31 -5.34
N GLY A 156 -17.54 11.36 -6.04
CA GLY A 156 -17.27 10.58 -7.24
C GLY A 156 -17.09 9.10 -6.92
N ALA A 157 -16.22 8.81 -5.96
CA ALA A 157 -16.02 7.46 -5.45
C ALA A 157 -17.32 6.85 -4.91
N ARG A 158 -18.09 7.61 -4.13
CA ARG A 158 -19.40 7.17 -3.64
C ARG A 158 -20.37 6.86 -4.78
N LYS A 159 -20.48 7.72 -5.79
CA LYS A 159 -21.35 7.48 -6.95
C LYS A 159 -20.95 6.18 -7.67
N LEU A 160 -19.65 5.97 -7.87
CA LEU A 160 -19.12 4.77 -8.51
C LEU A 160 -19.44 3.51 -7.69
N TRP A 161 -19.11 3.49 -6.39
CA TRP A 161 -19.23 2.30 -5.56
C TRP A 161 -20.68 1.91 -5.28
N TYR A 162 -21.55 2.89 -5.08
CA TYR A 162 -22.97 2.65 -4.80
C TYR A 162 -23.84 2.52 -6.06
N SER A 163 -23.26 2.58 -7.27
CA SER A 163 -23.97 2.53 -8.55
C SER A 163 -24.89 1.32 -8.71
N LYS A 164 -24.47 0.14 -8.26
CA LYS A 164 -25.28 -1.09 -8.26
C LYS A 164 -25.92 -1.41 -6.90
N GLY A 165 -25.97 -0.43 -6.00
CA GLY A 165 -26.58 -0.54 -4.68
C GLY A 165 -25.61 -0.84 -3.53
N LYS A 166 -26.10 -0.64 -2.30
CA LYS A 166 -25.30 -0.71 -1.06
C LYS A 166 -24.64 -2.06 -0.80
N LYS A 167 -25.21 -3.15 -1.32
CA LYS A 167 -24.66 -4.52 -1.15
C LYS A 167 -23.35 -4.72 -1.92
N PHE A 168 -23.21 -4.07 -3.08
CA PHE A 168 -22.03 -4.22 -3.95
C PHE A 168 -20.97 -3.15 -3.71
N ALA A 169 -21.26 -2.11 -2.92
CA ALA A 169 -20.32 -1.02 -2.65
C ALA A 169 -18.94 -1.49 -2.13
N PRO A 170 -18.83 -2.46 -1.21
CA PRO A 170 -17.53 -2.99 -0.80
C PRO A 170 -16.74 -3.65 -1.94
N PHE A 171 -17.43 -4.33 -2.86
CA PHE A 171 -16.79 -4.97 -4.00
C PHE A 171 -16.23 -3.92 -4.97
N PHE A 172 -17.03 -2.90 -5.31
CA PHE A 172 -16.56 -1.81 -6.17
C PHE A 172 -15.45 -0.99 -5.52
N TYR A 173 -15.48 -0.81 -4.20
CA TYR A 173 -14.38 -0.20 -3.45
C TYR A 173 -13.07 -0.98 -3.64
N MET A 174 -13.09 -2.29 -3.41
CA MET A 174 -11.90 -3.13 -3.59
C MET A 174 -11.44 -3.16 -5.05
N LEU A 175 -12.37 -3.17 -6.01
CA LEU A 175 -12.04 -3.11 -7.43
C LEU A 175 -11.35 -1.79 -7.79
N THR A 176 -11.86 -0.65 -7.30
CA THR A 176 -11.20 0.65 -7.48
C THR A 176 -9.81 0.65 -6.85
N HIS A 177 -9.67 0.14 -5.63
CA HIS A 177 -8.37 0.03 -4.97
C HIS A 177 -7.39 -0.84 -5.77
N MET A 178 -7.86 -1.95 -6.34
CA MET A 178 -7.04 -2.87 -7.15
C MET A 178 -6.58 -2.20 -8.44
N VAL A 179 -7.47 -1.47 -9.13
CA VAL A 179 -7.11 -0.73 -10.35
C VAL A 179 -6.09 0.36 -10.06
N ILE A 180 -6.31 1.16 -9.00
CA ILE A 180 -5.33 2.18 -8.58
C ILE A 180 -4.00 1.53 -8.23
N PHE A 181 -4.02 0.45 -7.44
CA PHE A 181 -2.83 -0.28 -7.04
C PHE A 181 -2.02 -0.77 -8.26
N LEU A 182 -2.67 -1.42 -9.23
CA LEU A 182 -2.01 -1.93 -10.44
C LEU A 182 -1.44 -0.78 -11.28
N SER A 183 -2.21 0.28 -11.51
CA SER A 183 -1.75 1.45 -12.26
C SER A 183 -0.51 2.10 -11.63
N LEU A 184 -0.52 2.28 -10.30
CA LEU A 184 0.61 2.88 -9.59
C LEU A 184 1.82 1.93 -9.49
N THR A 185 1.57 0.62 -9.46
CA THR A 185 2.63 -0.40 -9.54
C THR A 185 3.30 -0.36 -10.91
N CYS A 186 2.53 -0.33 -12.00
CA CYS A 186 3.08 -0.20 -13.35
C CYS A 186 3.87 1.11 -13.52
N LEU A 187 3.38 2.21 -12.95
CA LEU A 187 4.10 3.49 -12.97
C LEU A 187 5.42 3.42 -12.19
N SER A 188 5.43 2.77 -11.02
CA SER A 188 6.62 2.63 -10.19
C SER A 188 7.75 1.82 -10.86
N PHE A 189 7.45 1.00 -11.86
CA PHE A 189 8.46 0.28 -12.63
C PHE A 189 9.33 1.22 -13.49
N LEU A 190 8.84 2.42 -13.80
CA LEU A 190 9.55 3.42 -14.58
C LEU A 190 10.45 4.32 -13.71
N CYS A 191 10.50 4.09 -12.40
CA CYS A 191 11.23 4.89 -11.41
C CYS A 191 12.43 4.12 -10.88
#